data_AF-G9K698-F1
#
_entry.id   AF-G9K698-F1
#
_cell.length_a   1.000
_cell.length_b   1.000
_cell.length_c   1.000
_cell.angle_alpha   90.00
_cell.angle_beta   90.00
_cell.angle_gamma   90.00
#
_symmetry.space_group_name_H-M   'P 1'
#
loop_
_entity.id
_entity.type
_entity.pdbx_description
1 polymer ?
#
loop_
_entity_poly.entity_id
_entity_poly.type
_entity_poly.pdbx_seq_one_letter_code
_entity_poly.pdbx_strand_id
1 'polypeptide(L)'
;GATGHNIPQQLPINAELQLDRQKPRQGRRVLLLNSLLVDTMLRLDLGGRQSPICHTTMAFLRDEADFRDKLSPIMLSFNVSLQPRKDGVAPAVVLHGDTHVQEQTRIILDCGEDDVCVPQLQLSASVMGSPLLIGA
;
A
#
# COMPACT_ATOMS: atom_id res chain seq x y z
N GLY A 1 -10.86 -11.56 4.47
CA GLY A 1 -12.04 -10.86 4.98
C GLY A 1 -11.63 -10.29 6.31
N ALA A 2 -12.57 -10.04 7.20
CA ALA A 2 -12.22 -9.79 8.60
C ALA A 2 -12.17 -11.12 9.34
N THR A 3 -11.17 -11.32 10.18
CA THR A 3 -11.01 -12.54 11.01
C THR A 3 -11.07 -12.18 12.48
N GLY A 4 -11.77 -12.98 13.27
CA GLY A 4 -12.04 -12.71 14.67
C GLY A 4 -13.27 -13.46 15.17
N HIS A 5 -13.43 -13.53 16.49
CA HIS A 5 -14.58 -14.19 17.10
C HIS A 5 -15.75 -13.21 17.25
N ASN A 6 -16.98 -13.68 16.99
CA ASN A 6 -18.22 -12.87 17.06
C ASN A 6 -18.16 -11.54 16.28
N ILE A 7 -17.56 -11.57 15.09
CA ILE A 7 -17.60 -10.42 14.18
C ILE A 7 -19.06 -10.15 13.75
N PRO A 8 -19.54 -8.89 13.77
CA PRO A 8 -20.86 -8.54 13.29
C PRO A 8 -21.12 -8.99 11.85
N GLN A 9 -22.38 -9.35 11.56
CA GLN A 9 -22.81 -9.72 10.20
C GLN A 9 -22.72 -8.58 9.19
N GLN A 10 -22.64 -7.33 9.67
CA GLN A 10 -22.34 -6.15 8.86
C GLN A 10 -21.11 -5.47 9.44
N LEU A 11 -20.06 -5.37 8.65
CA LEU A 11 -18.81 -4.73 9.03
C LEU A 11 -18.37 -3.78 7.90
N PRO A 12 -18.96 -2.58 7.84
CA PRO A 12 -18.61 -1.59 6.84
C PRO A 12 -17.23 -1.00 7.13
N ILE A 13 -16.34 -1.04 6.14
CA ILE A 13 -14.99 -0.50 6.19
C ILE A 13 -14.75 0.48 5.04
N ASN A 14 -13.89 1.47 5.27
CA ASN A 14 -13.32 2.32 4.24
C ASN A 14 -11.95 1.77 3.86
N ALA A 15 -11.72 1.58 2.58
CA ALA A 15 -10.44 1.22 2.00
C ALA A 15 -9.97 2.37 1.10
N GLU A 16 -8.96 3.13 1.57
CA GLU A 16 -8.40 4.27 0.88
C GLU A 16 -7.12 3.88 0.15
N LEU A 17 -7.07 4.10 -1.16
CA LEU A 17 -5.86 3.99 -1.98
C LEU A 17 -5.36 5.38 -2.31
N GLN A 18 -4.07 5.63 -2.06
CA GLN A 18 -3.39 6.87 -2.44
C GLN A 18 -2.18 6.56 -3.30
N LEU A 19 -2.07 7.28 -4.41
CA LEU A 19 -1.00 7.15 -5.39
C LEU A 19 0.14 8.12 -5.08
N ASP A 20 1.37 7.68 -5.33
CA ASP A 20 2.62 8.45 -5.25
C ASP A 20 2.82 9.22 -3.92
N ARG A 21 2.40 8.64 -2.77
CA ARG A 21 2.15 9.30 -1.46
C ARG A 21 3.29 10.20 -0.94
N GLN A 22 4.54 9.90 -1.29
CA GLN A 22 5.71 10.67 -0.86
C GLN A 22 5.86 12.04 -1.54
N LYS A 23 5.17 12.30 -2.65
CA LYS A 23 5.17 13.61 -3.32
C LYS A 23 4.17 14.61 -2.70
N PRO A 24 4.31 15.92 -2.94
CA PRO A 24 3.22 16.87 -2.67
C PRO A 24 2.01 16.59 -3.57
N ARG A 25 0.80 16.96 -3.15
CA ARG A 25 -0.44 16.70 -3.93
C ARG A 25 -0.37 17.16 -5.40
N GLN A 26 0.21 18.33 -5.66
CA GLN A 26 0.36 18.88 -7.02
C GLN A 26 1.51 18.23 -7.82
N GLY A 27 2.44 17.56 -7.13
CA GLY A 27 3.60 16.88 -7.72
C GLY A 27 3.41 15.38 -7.88
N ARG A 28 2.18 14.88 -7.70
CA ARG A 28 1.83 13.47 -7.91
C ARG A 28 1.98 13.14 -9.39
N ARG A 29 2.74 12.08 -9.68
CA ARG A 29 3.09 11.67 -11.06
C ARG A 29 2.10 10.67 -11.64
N VAL A 30 1.32 9.98 -10.80
CA VAL A 30 0.39 8.93 -11.20
C VAL A 30 -1.03 9.31 -10.79
N LEU A 31 -1.99 9.08 -11.68
CA LEU A 31 -3.41 9.34 -11.48
C LEU A 31 -4.24 8.08 -11.78
N LEU A 32 -5.39 7.95 -11.13
CA LEU A 32 -6.38 6.93 -11.46
C LEU A 32 -6.97 7.22 -12.85
N LEU A 33 -7.06 6.20 -13.70
CA LEU A 33 -7.50 6.35 -15.09
C LEU A 33 -8.93 6.88 -15.19
N ASN A 34 -9.83 6.37 -14.33
CA ASN A 34 -11.25 6.66 -14.43
C ASN A 34 -11.66 8.02 -13.83
N SER A 35 -10.93 8.51 -12.82
CA SER A 35 -11.29 9.74 -12.07
C SER A 35 -10.29 10.87 -12.24
N LEU A 36 -9.10 10.59 -12.78
CA LEU A 36 -7.96 11.52 -12.84
C LEU A 36 -7.54 12.03 -11.45
N LEU A 37 -7.91 11.34 -10.38
CA LEU A 37 -7.56 11.67 -9.00
C LEU A 37 -6.31 10.90 -8.55
N VAL A 38 -5.67 11.41 -7.50
CA VAL A 38 -4.48 10.81 -6.86
C VAL A 38 -4.87 9.80 -5.77
N ASP A 39 -6.16 9.70 -5.45
CA ASP A 39 -6.69 8.84 -4.41
C ASP A 39 -8.11 8.38 -4.73
N THR A 40 -8.53 7.30 -4.07
CA THR A 40 -9.91 6.81 -4.08
C THR A 40 -10.23 6.10 -2.78
N MET A 41 -11.51 6.12 -2.39
CA MET A 41 -12.02 5.43 -1.22
C MET A 41 -13.10 4.44 -1.63
N LEU A 42 -12.85 3.16 -1.38
CA LEU A 42 -13.81 2.09 -1.57
C LEU A 42 -14.53 1.81 -0.25
N ARG A 43 -15.84 1.69 -0.30
CA ARG A 43 -16.66 1.25 0.83
C ARG A 43 -16.96 -0.23 0.65
N LEU A 44 -16.46 -1.05 1.56
CA LEU A 44 -16.62 -2.50 1.52
C LEU A 44 -17.39 -2.98 2.75
N ASP A 45 -18.11 -4.08 2.63
CA ASP A 45 -18.69 -4.79 3.77
C ASP A 45 -18.00 -6.15 3.92
N LEU A 46 -17.28 -6.32 5.03
CA LEU A 46 -16.57 -7.56 5.36
C LEU A 46 -17.39 -8.51 6.25
N GLY A 47 -18.64 -8.15 6.57
CA GLY A 47 -19.51 -8.92 7.44
C GLY A 47 -19.69 -10.37 6.98
N GLY A 48 -19.53 -11.32 7.91
CA GLY A 48 -19.70 -12.76 7.64
C GLY A 48 -18.69 -13.37 6.65
N ARG A 49 -17.70 -12.62 6.16
CA ARG A 49 -16.74 -13.07 5.13
C ARG A 49 -15.38 -13.40 5.72
N GLN A 50 -14.98 -14.65 5.59
CA GLN A 50 -13.64 -15.11 5.95
C GLN A 50 -12.62 -14.85 4.83
N SER A 51 -13.00 -15.00 3.56
CA SER A 51 -12.11 -14.77 2.41
C SER A 51 -11.83 -13.29 2.15
N PRO A 52 -10.63 -12.90 1.66
CA PRO A 52 -10.34 -11.52 1.26
C PRO A 52 -11.22 -11.07 0.09
N ILE A 53 -11.41 -9.75 -0.01
CA ILE A 53 -12.08 -9.10 -1.15
C ILE A 53 -10.99 -8.40 -1.96
N CYS A 54 -10.94 -8.67 -3.26
CA CYS A 54 -9.97 -8.08 -4.18
C CYS A 54 -10.69 -7.19 -5.18
N HIS A 55 -10.16 -5.98 -5.38
CA HIS A 55 -10.61 -5.04 -6.41
C HIS A 55 -9.41 -4.57 -7.21
N THR A 56 -9.58 -4.47 -8.52
CA THR A 56 -8.55 -3.97 -9.43
C THR A 56 -8.98 -2.59 -9.93
N THR A 57 -8.05 -1.65 -9.92
CA THR A 57 -8.20 -0.32 -10.53
C THR A 57 -7.00 -0.04 -11.41
N MET A 58 -7.20 0.81 -12.43
CA MET A 58 -6.15 1.21 -13.35
C MET A 58 -5.68 2.62 -13.03
N ALA A 59 -4.38 2.83 -13.08
CA ALA A 59 -3.73 4.11 -12.94
C ALA A 59 -2.76 4.31 -14.10
N PHE A 60 -2.46 5.57 -14.43
CA PHE A 60 -1.55 5.93 -15.50
C PHE A 60 -0.51 6.94 -14.99
N LEU A 61 0.67 6.88 -15.59
CA LEU A 61 1.74 7.86 -15.38
C LEU A 61 1.43 9.09 -16.23
N ARG A 62 1.58 10.28 -15.66
CA ARG A 62 1.42 11.55 -16.38
C ARG A 62 2.48 11.69 -17.49
N ASP A 63 2.30 12.71 -18.33
CA ASP A 63 3.25 13.01 -19.39
C ASP A 63 4.66 13.30 -18.82
N GLU A 64 5.69 12.95 -19.57
CA GLU A 64 7.08 13.17 -19.15
C GLU A 64 7.40 14.65 -18.89
N ALA A 65 6.76 15.57 -19.61
CA ALA A 65 6.97 17.00 -19.43
C ALA A 65 6.37 17.56 -18.12
N ASP A 66 5.43 16.83 -17.51
CA ASP A 66 4.68 17.27 -16.33
C ASP A 66 5.45 17.12 -15.01
N PHE A 67 6.52 16.33 -14.99
CA PHE A 67 7.31 16.09 -13.79
C PHE A 67 8.78 15.82 -14.12
N ARG A 68 9.68 16.32 -13.28
CA ARG A 68 11.12 16.17 -13.49
C ARG A 68 11.72 14.91 -12.86
N ASP A 69 11.07 14.42 -11.80
CA ASP A 69 11.63 13.36 -10.98
C ASP A 69 11.23 11.97 -11.49
N LYS A 70 12.20 11.29 -12.12
CA LYS A 70 12.07 9.93 -12.63
C LYS A 70 12.73 8.87 -11.75
N LEU A 71 13.53 9.29 -10.77
CA LEU A 71 14.35 8.40 -9.92
C LEU A 71 13.61 7.99 -8.64
N SER A 72 12.86 8.90 -8.04
CA SER A 72 12.14 8.60 -6.80
C SER A 72 11.10 7.49 -7.03
N PRO A 73 10.97 6.51 -6.12
CA PRO A 73 9.94 5.50 -6.22
C PRO A 73 8.55 6.14 -6.17
N ILE A 74 7.58 5.53 -6.86
CA ILE A 74 6.17 5.88 -6.82
C ILE A 74 5.55 5.05 -5.70
N MET A 75 5.32 5.68 -4.56
CA MET A 75 4.81 5.02 -3.36
C MET A 75 3.27 4.90 -3.40
N LEU A 76 2.75 3.69 -3.42
CA LEU A 76 1.33 3.37 -3.31
C LEU A 76 1.01 3.09 -1.84
N SER A 77 -0.04 3.70 -1.32
CA SER A 77 -0.46 3.54 0.06
C SER A 77 -1.90 3.08 0.13
N PHE A 78 -2.15 2.01 0.86
CA PHE A 78 -3.48 1.45 1.05
C PHE A 78 -3.80 1.39 2.54
N ASN A 79 -4.90 2.03 2.95
CA ASN A 79 -5.31 2.15 4.34
C ASN A 79 -6.75 1.67 4.52
N VAL A 80 -7.02 0.96 5.60
CA VAL A 80 -8.33 0.42 5.97
C VAL A 80 -8.74 1.00 7.31
N SER A 81 -9.97 1.50 7.38
CA SER A 81 -10.57 2.01 8.62
C SER A 81 -12.02 1.56 8.76
N LEU A 82 -12.51 1.51 10.00
CA LEU A 82 -13.94 1.27 10.25
C LEU A 82 -14.77 2.46 9.78
N GLN A 83 -15.92 2.20 9.17
CA GLN A 83 -16.88 3.26 8.88
C GLN A 83 -17.58 3.73 10.15
N PRO A 84 -17.75 5.05 10.35
CA PRO A 84 -18.61 5.57 11.41
C PRO A 84 -20.05 5.08 11.21
N ARG A 85 -20.76 4.75 12.29
CA ARG A 85 -22.20 4.47 12.19
C ARG A 85 -22.97 5.77 11.93
N LYS A 86 -24.12 5.66 11.25
CA LYS A 86 -24.96 6.79 10.81
C LYS A 86 -25.52 7.62 11.98
N ASP A 87 -25.59 7.03 13.17
CA ASP A 87 -26.06 7.64 14.42
C ASP A 87 -24.93 8.33 15.23
N GLY A 88 -23.70 8.37 14.70
CA GLY A 88 -22.55 8.95 15.39
C GLY A 88 -21.98 8.06 16.51
N VAL A 89 -22.51 6.85 16.69
CA VAL A 89 -22.03 5.90 17.70
C VAL A 89 -20.79 5.17 17.16
N ALA A 90 -19.77 5.02 18.02
CA ALA A 90 -18.58 4.27 17.67
C ALA A 90 -18.94 2.80 17.31
N PRO A 91 -18.27 2.18 16.32
CA PRO A 91 -18.48 0.77 16.01
C PRO A 91 -18.30 -0.10 17.27
N ALA A 92 -19.13 -1.13 17.43
CA ALA A 92 -19.06 -2.06 18.57
C ALA A 92 -17.84 -3.01 18.54
N VAL A 93 -16.87 -2.74 17.66
CA VAL A 93 -15.68 -3.57 17.43
C VAL A 93 -14.46 -2.67 17.31
N VAL A 94 -13.30 -3.22 17.65
CA VAL A 94 -12.02 -2.55 17.52
C VAL A 94 -11.25 -3.20 16.36
N LEU A 95 -10.71 -2.38 15.46
CA LEU A 95 -9.92 -2.85 14.32
C LEU A 95 -8.43 -2.83 14.68
N HIS A 96 -7.77 -3.97 14.51
CA HIS A 96 -6.34 -4.16 14.75
C HIS A 96 -5.74 -5.08 13.66
N GLY A 97 -4.41 -5.17 13.64
CA GLY A 97 -3.64 -5.90 12.63
C GLY A 97 -3.10 -4.96 11.55
N ASP A 98 -2.88 -5.51 10.35
CA ASP A 98 -2.34 -4.76 9.22
C ASP A 98 -3.43 -3.94 8.54
N THR A 99 -3.71 -2.77 9.10
CA THR A 99 -4.71 -1.83 8.56
C THR A 99 -4.13 -0.90 7.52
N HIS A 100 -2.81 -0.88 7.34
CA HIS A 100 -2.12 0.00 6.40
C HIS A 100 -0.94 -0.74 5.78
N VAL A 101 -0.84 -0.67 4.46
CA VAL A 101 0.27 -1.24 3.70
C VAL A 101 0.75 -0.25 2.66
N GLN A 102 2.05 -0.28 2.39
CA GLN A 102 2.67 0.52 1.34
C GLN A 102 3.48 -0.36 0.43
N GLU A 103 3.30 -0.14 -0.86
CA GLU A 103 4.06 -0.78 -1.92
C GLU A 103 4.62 0.29 -2.84
N GLN A 104 5.63 -0.05 -3.63
CA GLN A 104 6.23 0.92 -4.53
C GLN A 104 6.50 0.33 -5.90
N THR A 105 6.44 1.20 -6.90
CA THR A 105 6.93 0.93 -8.26
C THR A 105 7.88 2.05 -8.68
N ARG A 106 8.52 1.92 -9.84
CA ARG A 106 9.47 2.89 -10.36
C ARG A 106 9.30 3.06 -11.87
N ILE A 107 9.75 4.21 -12.37
CA ILE A 107 9.91 4.40 -13.81
C ILE A 107 11.16 3.62 -14.22
N ILE A 108 11.08 2.90 -15.33
CA ILE A 108 12.21 2.15 -15.89
C ILE A 108 13.26 3.17 -16.32
N LEU A 109 14.48 3.00 -15.82
CA LEU A 109 15.62 3.84 -16.14
C LEU A 109 16.89 2.99 -16.10
N ASP A 110 17.72 3.12 -17.12
CA ASP A 110 19.02 2.44 -17.23
C ASP A 110 18.95 0.90 -17.08
N CYS A 111 17.88 0.26 -17.55
CA CYS A 111 17.70 -1.20 -17.46
C CYS A 111 18.25 -2.00 -18.66
N GLY A 112 18.86 -1.36 -19.66
CA GLY A 112 19.33 -2.01 -20.89
C GLY A 112 18.36 -1.85 -22.07
N GLU A 113 18.61 -2.55 -23.18
CA GLU A 113 17.78 -2.47 -24.40
C GLU A 113 16.44 -3.21 -24.28
N ASP A 114 16.31 -4.12 -23.32
CA ASP A 114 15.11 -4.93 -23.07
C ASP A 114 14.19 -4.35 -21.99
N ASP A 115 14.55 -3.21 -21.39
CA ASP A 115 13.80 -2.52 -20.33
C ASP A 115 13.59 -3.38 -19.05
N VAL A 116 14.40 -4.43 -18.82
CA VAL A 116 14.28 -5.32 -17.65
C VAL A 116 15.54 -5.30 -16.78
N CYS A 117 15.41 -4.67 -15.61
CA CYS A 117 16.51 -4.59 -14.64
C CYS A 117 16.73 -5.94 -13.91
N VAL A 118 17.82 -6.66 -14.25
CA VAL A 118 18.26 -7.90 -13.57
C VAL A 118 19.53 -7.67 -12.75
N PRO A 119 19.47 -7.54 -11.41
CA PRO A 119 20.62 -7.23 -10.59
C PRO A 119 21.48 -8.46 -10.28
N GLN A 120 22.81 -8.27 -10.14
CA GLN A 120 23.74 -9.26 -9.61
C GLN A 120 24.18 -8.88 -8.19
N LEU A 121 23.32 -9.17 -7.20
CA LEU A 121 23.60 -8.84 -5.81
C LEU A 121 24.67 -9.79 -5.23
N GLN A 122 25.72 -9.23 -4.64
CA GLN A 122 26.78 -9.98 -3.96
C GLN A 122 26.84 -9.55 -2.49
N LEU A 123 27.02 -10.52 -1.59
CA LEU A 123 27.06 -10.27 -0.14
C LEU A 123 28.23 -11.04 0.48
N SER A 124 29.02 -10.35 1.31
CA SER A 124 30.08 -10.94 2.12
C SER A 124 29.92 -10.55 3.58
N ALA A 125 30.04 -11.51 4.50
CA ALA A 125 29.96 -11.26 5.94
C ALA A 125 31.13 -11.95 6.65
N SER A 126 31.64 -11.33 7.72
CA SER A 126 32.70 -11.88 8.57
C SER A 126 32.37 -11.61 10.03
N VAL A 127 32.60 -12.60 10.88
CA VAL A 127 32.55 -12.44 12.34
C VAL A 127 33.99 -12.45 12.85
N MET A 128 34.39 -11.41 13.57
CA MET A 128 35.70 -11.35 14.25
C MET A 128 35.48 -11.29 15.76
N GLY A 129 35.94 -12.30 16.50
CA GLY A 129 35.88 -12.34 17.97
C GLY A 129 35.32 -13.64 18.58
N SER A 130 35.69 -13.84 19.85
CA SER A 130 35.66 -15.04 20.71
C SER A 130 34.28 -15.72 20.91
N PRO A 131 34.22 -16.96 21.48
CA PRO A 131 32.99 -17.72 21.58
C PRO A 131 31.90 -16.98 22.37
N LEU A 132 30.66 -17.07 21.88
CA LEU A 132 29.48 -16.67 22.62
C LEU A 132 29.33 -17.59 23.85
N LEU A 133 29.76 -17.11 25.01
CA LEU A 133 29.58 -17.80 26.29
C LEU A 133 28.22 -17.41 26.87
N ILE A 134 27.37 -18.39 27.13
CA ILE A 134 26.06 -18.19 27.74
C ILE A 134 26.16 -18.56 29.23
N GLY A 135 25.85 -17.62 30.12
CA GLY A 135 25.79 -17.86 31.57
C GLY A 135 27.13 -17.84 32.31
N ALA A 136 28.14 -17.15 31.76
CA ALA A 136 29.40 -16.86 32.47
C ALA A 136 29.25 -15.68 33.45
#